data_AF-C2XUE1-F1
#
_entry.id   AF-C2XUE1-F1
#
_cell.length_a   1.000
_cell.length_b   1.000
_cell.length_c   1.000
_cell.angle_alpha   90.00
_cell.angle_beta   90.00
_cell.angle_gamma   90.00
#
_symmetry.space_group_name_H-M   'P 1'
#
loop_
_entity.id
_entity.type
_entity.pdbx_description
1 polymer ?
#
loop_
_entity_poly.entity_id
_entity_poly.type
_entity_poly.pdbx_seq_one_letter_code
_entity_poly.pdbx_strand_id
1 'polypeptide(L)'
;MLVQPSTRENVTEKMEQFSNAFLQTLPEVDGFILKNRSPSCGTCDVKIYSSFEKGPVKGKGTGLFGGAVIKNFSHLPIEEEGRLSNFIIREHFFTRLFTIAHYKMIKHTKNIKELVAFQSDYKYLFMAYNQVKQKELGRIIANQKNETIEVVFDNYEKTLYELFMRAPRYTSNVNVCEHIFGYFKTKLKKQEKAHFLELLQKYSEKKIPLSSLLVILKTWAIRFDEKYLLRQTYFEPYPEALVEISDSGKGRDY
;
A
#
# COMPACT_ATOMS: atom_id res chain seq x y z
N MET A 1 -19.55 -8.02 22.58
CA MET A 1 -20.55 -7.25 23.34
C MET A 1 -19.95 -5.90 23.70
N LEU A 2 -20.54 -4.81 23.22
CA LEU A 2 -20.17 -3.44 23.54
C LEU A 2 -21.13 -2.92 24.61
N VAL A 3 -20.60 -2.56 25.77
CA VAL A 3 -21.37 -2.06 26.91
C VAL A 3 -20.87 -0.66 27.25
N GLN A 4 -21.79 0.27 27.45
CA GLN A 4 -21.48 1.60 27.95
C GLN A 4 -21.23 1.53 29.47
N PRO A 5 -20.02 1.84 29.98
CA PRO A 5 -19.70 1.64 31.40
C PRO A 5 -20.53 2.49 32.37
N SER A 6 -20.91 3.71 31.96
CA SER A 6 -21.66 4.65 32.80
C SER A 6 -23.13 4.27 32.99
N THR A 7 -23.76 3.66 31.99
CA THR A 7 -25.19 3.29 31.99
C THR A 7 -25.40 1.79 32.14
N ARG A 8 -24.33 0.99 31.98
CA ARG A 8 -24.36 -0.48 31.86
C ARG A 8 -25.23 -0.99 30.71
N GLU A 9 -25.59 -0.11 29.77
CA GLU A 9 -26.40 -0.45 28.61
C GLU A 9 -25.57 -1.27 27.60
N ASN A 10 -26.13 -2.39 27.14
CA ASN A 10 -25.57 -3.12 26.01
C ASN A 10 -25.99 -2.44 24.71
N VAL A 11 -25.02 -1.81 24.04
CA VAL A 11 -25.23 -1.03 22.81
C VAL A 11 -24.69 -1.75 21.57
N THR A 12 -24.46 -3.07 21.66
CA THR A 12 -23.90 -3.87 20.56
C THR A 12 -24.73 -3.73 19.29
N GLU A 13 -26.03 -4.00 19.37
CA GLU A 13 -26.94 -3.97 18.21
C GLU A 13 -27.06 -2.57 17.63
N LYS A 14 -27.19 -1.54 18.48
CA LYS A 14 -27.20 -0.13 18.06
C LYS A 14 -25.94 0.24 17.27
N MET A 15 -24.78 -0.23 17.72
CA MET A 15 -23.51 0.05 17.06
C MET A 15 -23.35 -0.71 15.74
N GLU A 16 -23.85 -1.94 15.66
CA GLU A 16 -23.87 -2.71 14.40
C GLU A 16 -24.78 -2.06 13.36
N GLN A 17 -25.99 -1.66 13.77
CA GLN A 17 -26.94 -0.92 12.91
C GLN A 17 -26.33 0.39 12.42
N PHE A 18 -25.75 1.19 13.32
CA PHE A 18 -25.05 2.42 12.94
C PHE A 18 -23.91 2.16 11.96
N SER A 19 -23.06 1.15 12.23
CA SER A 19 -21.90 0.85 11.37
C SER A 19 -22.35 0.47 9.96
N ASN A 20 -23.35 -0.40 9.83
CA ASN A 20 -23.87 -0.81 8.53
C ASN A 20 -24.53 0.36 7.79
N ALA A 21 -25.36 1.15 8.47
CA ALA A 21 -26.02 2.31 7.87
C ALA A 21 -24.99 3.34 7.40
N PHE A 22 -24.03 3.72 8.25
CA PHE A 22 -22.98 4.68 7.90
C PHE A 22 -22.16 4.22 6.70
N LEU A 23 -21.71 2.96 6.69
CA LEU A 23 -20.91 2.43 5.58
C LEU A 23 -21.67 2.39 4.25
N GLN A 24 -22.99 2.25 4.26
CA GLN A 24 -23.83 2.35 3.06
C GLN A 24 -23.99 3.78 2.55
N THR A 25 -23.85 4.79 3.42
CA THR A 25 -23.91 6.21 3.02
C THR A 25 -22.59 6.76 2.48
N LEU A 26 -21.49 6.02 2.60
CA LEU A 26 -20.20 6.49 2.12
C LEU A 26 -20.21 6.59 0.59
N PRO A 27 -19.62 7.65 0.02
CA PRO A 27 -19.29 7.66 -1.40
C PRO A 27 -18.23 6.60 -1.71
N GLU A 28 -17.78 6.54 -2.97
CA GLU A 28 -16.62 5.74 -3.30
C GLU A 28 -15.40 6.22 -2.48
N VAL A 29 -14.81 5.30 -1.72
CA VAL A 29 -13.63 5.55 -0.86
C VAL A 29 -12.46 4.68 -1.28
N ASP A 30 -11.25 5.18 -1.11
CA ASP A 30 -10.02 4.51 -1.56
C ASP A 30 -9.29 3.76 -0.46
N GLY A 31 -9.69 3.96 0.80
CA GLY A 31 -9.10 3.32 1.95
C GLY A 31 -9.63 3.88 3.26
N PHE A 32 -9.19 3.27 4.36
CA PHE A 32 -9.62 3.63 5.70
C PHE A 32 -8.42 3.77 6.64
N ILE A 33 -8.41 4.85 7.42
CA ILE A 33 -7.54 5.00 8.59
C ILE A 33 -8.44 4.96 9.82
N LEU A 34 -8.31 3.91 10.63
CA LEU A 34 -9.13 3.74 11.82
C LEU A 34 -8.38 4.22 13.08
N LYS A 35 -9.11 4.78 14.04
CA LYS A 35 -8.53 5.24 15.30
C LYS A 35 -8.12 4.05 16.17
N ASN A 36 -6.84 3.98 16.53
CA ASN A 36 -6.30 2.92 17.38
C ASN A 36 -6.95 2.92 18.79
N ARG A 37 -7.16 1.74 19.37
CA ARG A 37 -7.73 1.49 20.71
C ARG A 37 -9.16 2.00 20.95
N SER A 38 -9.88 2.40 19.89
CA SER A 38 -11.30 2.71 20.00
C SER A 38 -12.11 1.42 20.17
N PRO A 39 -13.00 1.32 21.19
CA PRO A 39 -13.91 0.18 21.35
C PRO A 39 -14.81 -0.05 20.13
N SER A 40 -15.06 0.99 19.34
CA SER A 40 -15.80 0.92 18.08
C SER A 40 -14.91 0.64 16.87
N CYS A 41 -13.75 1.32 16.74
CA CYS A 41 -13.01 1.38 15.47
C CYS A 41 -11.72 0.53 15.39
N GLY A 42 -11.24 -0.11 16.47
CA GLY A 42 -10.03 -0.92 16.38
C GLY A 42 -10.20 -2.12 15.42
N THR A 43 -9.21 -2.41 14.57
CA THR A 43 -9.25 -3.58 13.68
C THR A 43 -8.65 -4.83 14.31
N CYS A 44 -7.76 -4.72 15.31
CA CYS A 44 -7.13 -5.90 15.93
C CYS A 44 -6.87 -5.79 17.44
N ASP A 45 -6.99 -4.61 18.05
CA ASP A 45 -6.55 -4.36 19.43
C ASP A 45 -7.65 -3.75 20.34
N VAL A 46 -8.92 -4.07 20.09
CA VAL A 46 -9.97 -3.70 21.05
C VAL A 46 -9.87 -4.59 22.28
N LYS A 47 -9.57 -3.98 23.43
CA LYS A 47 -9.54 -4.66 24.73
C LYS A 47 -10.95 -5.12 25.08
N ILE A 48 -11.17 -6.44 25.07
CA ILE A 48 -12.40 -7.04 25.56
C ILE A 48 -12.26 -7.18 27.08
N TYR A 49 -13.02 -6.42 27.87
CA TYR A 49 -12.96 -6.50 29.32
C TYR A 49 -13.85 -7.63 29.84
N SER A 50 -13.37 -8.34 30.87
CA SER A 50 -14.06 -9.50 31.46
C SER A 50 -15.21 -9.13 32.40
N SER A 51 -15.32 -7.86 32.79
CA SER A 51 -16.34 -7.36 33.71
C SER A 51 -16.67 -5.88 33.43
N PHE A 52 -17.73 -5.38 34.08
CA PHE A 52 -18.23 -4.00 33.97
C PHE A 52 -17.30 -2.96 34.63
N GLU A 53 -16.40 -3.39 35.51
CA GLU A 53 -15.31 -2.58 36.05
C GLU A 53 -14.01 -2.89 35.30
N LYS A 54 -12.91 -2.17 35.58
CA LYS A 54 -11.57 -2.41 35.00
C LYS A 54 -11.01 -3.79 35.40
N GLY A 55 -11.67 -4.87 34.97
CA GLY A 55 -11.22 -6.24 35.11
C GLY A 55 -10.12 -6.57 34.10
N PRO A 56 -9.43 -7.70 34.27
CA PRO A 56 -8.39 -8.15 33.35
C PRO A 56 -8.95 -8.30 31.93
N VAL A 57 -8.15 -7.89 30.94
CA VAL A 57 -8.51 -8.00 29.52
C VAL A 57 -8.70 -9.48 29.18
N LYS A 58 -9.91 -9.86 28.77
CA LYS A 58 -10.33 -11.24 28.43
C LYS A 58 -9.83 -11.66 27.04
N GLY A 59 -9.47 -10.70 26.18
CA GLY A 59 -8.93 -10.95 24.85
C GLY A 59 -8.80 -9.68 24.00
N LYS A 60 -8.28 -9.85 22.78
CA LYS A 60 -8.22 -8.83 21.72
C LYS A 60 -9.24 -9.17 20.64
N GLY A 61 -9.99 -8.19 20.15
CA GLY A 61 -10.95 -8.38 19.06
C GLY A 61 -11.01 -7.17 18.11
N THR A 62 -11.74 -7.34 17.01
CA THR A 62 -12.19 -6.25 16.14
C THR A 62 -13.27 -5.43 16.86
N GLY A 63 -13.15 -4.11 16.87
CA GLY A 63 -14.25 -3.20 17.21
C GLY A 63 -15.38 -3.38 16.21
N LEU A 64 -16.63 -3.20 16.64
CA LEU A 64 -17.81 -3.48 15.81
C LEU A 64 -17.80 -2.72 14.47
N PHE A 65 -17.33 -1.47 14.47
CA PHE A 65 -17.19 -0.68 13.25
C PHE A 65 -15.99 -1.15 12.40
N GLY A 66 -14.83 -1.38 13.01
CA GLY A 66 -13.64 -1.88 12.30
C GLY A 66 -13.89 -3.25 11.66
N GLY A 67 -14.65 -4.13 12.34
CA GLY A 67 -15.11 -5.40 11.80
C GLY A 67 -16.05 -5.22 10.61
N ALA A 68 -16.98 -4.27 10.67
CA ALA A 68 -17.86 -3.94 9.54
C ALA A 68 -17.07 -3.38 8.34
N VAL A 69 -16.06 -2.54 8.57
CA VAL A 69 -15.16 -2.04 7.51
C VAL A 69 -14.41 -3.20 6.84
N ILE A 70 -13.78 -4.09 7.62
CA ILE A 70 -13.06 -5.24 7.06
C ILE A 70 -13.99 -6.15 6.26
N LYS A 71 -15.20 -6.42 6.78
CA LYS A 71 -16.18 -7.29 6.12
C LYS A 71 -16.58 -6.76 4.75
N ASN A 72 -16.81 -5.45 4.62
CA ASN A 72 -17.33 -4.86 3.38
C ASN A 72 -16.21 -4.32 2.44
N PHE A 73 -15.05 -3.96 2.98
CA PHE A 73 -14.00 -3.23 2.25
C PHE A 73 -12.60 -3.86 2.38
N SER A 74 -12.48 -5.15 2.70
CA SER A 74 -11.18 -5.84 2.83
C SER A 74 -10.25 -5.73 1.62
N HIS A 75 -10.79 -5.49 0.43
CA HIS A 75 -10.04 -5.27 -0.80
C HIS A 75 -9.37 -3.88 -0.88
N LEU A 76 -9.74 -2.93 0.00
CA LEU A 76 -9.14 -1.61 0.12
C LEU A 76 -8.03 -1.57 1.20
N PRO A 77 -7.11 -0.60 1.13
CA PRO A 77 -6.14 -0.34 2.20
C PRO A 77 -6.88 0.10 3.47
N ILE A 78 -6.73 -0.69 4.52
CA ILE A 78 -7.29 -0.41 5.85
C ILE A 78 -6.14 -0.53 6.84
N GLU A 79 -5.86 0.55 7.58
CA GLU A 79 -4.86 0.53 8.65
C GLU A 79 -5.35 1.31 9.87
N GLU A 80 -4.69 1.07 11.01
CA GLU A 80 -4.89 1.87 12.22
C GLU A 80 -3.88 3.01 12.27
N GLU A 81 -4.33 4.22 12.65
CA GLU A 81 -3.48 5.42 12.74
C GLU A 81 -2.21 5.17 13.58
N GLY A 82 -2.31 4.45 14.69
CA GLY A 82 -1.13 4.12 15.51
C GLY A 82 -0.12 3.19 14.83
N ARG A 83 -0.54 2.35 13.87
CA ARG A 83 0.36 1.46 13.10
C ARG A 83 1.10 2.21 12.00
N LEU A 84 0.54 3.32 11.51
CA LEU A 84 1.19 4.21 10.56
C LEU A 84 2.39 4.96 11.16
N SER A 85 2.62 4.86 12.47
CA SER A 85 3.91 5.27 13.07
C SER A 85 5.09 4.41 12.62
N ASN A 86 4.85 3.19 12.14
CA ASN A 86 5.87 2.32 11.58
C ASN A 86 6.05 2.63 10.10
N PHE A 87 7.27 3.02 9.73
CA PHE A 87 7.65 3.38 8.38
C PHE A 87 7.24 2.36 7.31
N ILE A 88 7.48 1.06 7.54
CA ILE A 88 7.19 0.00 6.56
C ILE A 88 5.68 -0.16 6.34
N ILE A 89 4.89 -0.11 7.42
CA ILE A 89 3.43 -0.20 7.34
C ILE A 89 2.88 1.03 6.62
N ARG A 90 3.36 2.22 6.98
CA ARG A 90 2.96 3.49 6.37
C ARG A 90 3.27 3.55 4.89
N GLU A 91 4.50 3.19 4.50
CA GLU A 91 4.93 3.17 3.09
C GLU A 91 4.04 2.22 2.28
N HIS A 92 3.75 1.03 2.80
CA HIS A 92 2.87 0.07 2.14
C HIS A 92 1.43 0.61 2.01
N PHE A 93 0.87 1.15 3.08
CA PHE A 93 -0.48 1.71 3.10
C PHE A 93 -0.64 2.85 2.10
N PHE A 94 0.24 3.86 2.12
CA PHE A 94 0.16 5.00 1.21
C PHE A 94 0.39 4.59 -0.24
N THR A 95 1.38 3.73 -0.50
CA THR A 95 1.60 3.20 -1.85
C THR A 95 0.33 2.57 -2.41
N ARG A 96 -0.33 1.71 -1.63
CA ARG A 96 -1.57 1.05 -2.03
C ARG A 96 -2.71 2.05 -2.22
N LEU A 97 -2.89 2.98 -1.27
CA LEU A 97 -3.93 4.01 -1.30
C LEU A 97 -3.85 4.88 -2.55
N PHE A 98 -2.70 5.50 -2.79
CA PHE A 98 -2.51 6.40 -3.92
C PHE A 98 -2.56 5.66 -5.27
N THR A 99 -2.10 4.41 -5.31
CA THR A 99 -2.23 3.58 -6.52
C THR A 99 -3.70 3.29 -6.85
N ILE A 100 -4.50 2.91 -5.86
CA ILE A 100 -5.93 2.60 -6.05
C ILE A 100 -6.71 3.86 -6.43
N ALA A 101 -6.45 4.99 -5.75
CA ALA A 101 -7.09 6.27 -6.08
C ALA A 101 -6.81 6.66 -7.54
N HIS A 102 -5.54 6.60 -7.98
CA HIS A 102 -5.18 6.89 -9.36
C HIS A 102 -5.82 5.92 -10.36
N TYR A 103 -5.83 4.62 -10.04
CA TYR A 103 -6.50 3.63 -10.88
C TYR A 103 -7.99 3.92 -11.05
N LYS A 104 -8.71 4.26 -9.97
CA LYS A 104 -10.14 4.58 -10.04
C LYS A 104 -10.43 5.80 -10.90
N MET A 105 -9.60 6.84 -10.81
CA MET A 105 -9.71 7.99 -11.72
C MET A 105 -9.68 7.55 -13.19
N ILE A 106 -8.79 6.62 -13.54
CA ILE A 106 -8.70 6.05 -14.90
C ILE A 106 -9.90 5.13 -15.22
N LYS A 107 -10.37 4.35 -14.24
CA LYS A 107 -11.55 3.49 -14.42
C LYS A 107 -12.78 4.31 -14.80
N HIS A 108 -12.96 5.49 -14.20
CA HIS A 108 -14.05 6.41 -14.52
C HIS A 108 -13.99 6.99 -15.94
N THR A 109 -12.80 7.17 -16.52
CA THR A 109 -12.67 7.62 -17.91
C THR A 109 -13.00 6.51 -18.92
N LYS A 110 -12.94 5.24 -18.48
CA LYS A 110 -13.05 4.05 -19.33
C LYS A 110 -12.11 4.13 -20.54
N ASN A 111 -10.95 4.76 -20.39
CA ASN A 111 -9.99 4.94 -21.48
C ASN A 111 -8.89 3.88 -21.41
N ILE A 112 -8.91 2.95 -22.36
CA ILE A 112 -7.93 1.86 -22.40
C ILE A 112 -6.48 2.36 -22.59
N LYS A 113 -6.29 3.49 -23.28
CA LYS A 113 -4.95 4.08 -23.47
C LYS A 113 -4.38 4.60 -22.15
N GLU A 114 -5.23 5.17 -21.29
CA GLU A 114 -4.82 5.60 -19.94
C GLU A 114 -4.48 4.40 -19.06
N LEU A 115 -5.23 3.31 -19.15
CA LEU A 115 -4.91 2.06 -18.43
C LEU A 115 -3.56 1.46 -18.88
N VAL A 116 -3.26 1.50 -20.18
CA VAL A 116 -1.95 1.08 -20.72
C VAL A 116 -0.83 1.98 -20.19
N ALA A 117 -1.04 3.30 -20.15
CA ALA A 117 -0.05 4.24 -19.62
C ALA A 117 0.21 4.00 -18.12
N PHE A 118 -0.86 3.83 -17.33
CA PHE A 118 -0.78 3.47 -15.92
C PHE A 118 0.00 2.17 -15.69
N GLN A 119 -0.34 1.08 -16.39
CA GLN A 119 0.41 -0.18 -16.29
C GLN A 119 1.90 0.00 -16.62
N SER A 120 2.21 0.88 -17.57
CA SER A 120 3.59 1.14 -18.01
C SER A 120 4.38 1.94 -16.97
N ASP A 121 3.78 2.94 -16.35
CA ASP A 121 4.39 3.81 -15.34
C ASP A 121 4.53 3.09 -13.98
N TYR A 122 3.69 2.09 -13.71
CA TYR A 122 3.71 1.30 -12.48
C TYR A 122 4.49 -0.02 -12.59
N LYS A 123 5.10 -0.32 -13.74
CA LYS A 123 5.73 -1.62 -14.02
C LYS A 123 6.67 -2.09 -12.93
N TYR A 124 7.63 -1.25 -12.51
CA TYR A 124 8.62 -1.66 -11.50
C TYR A 124 8.04 -1.74 -10.10
N LEU A 125 7.07 -0.88 -9.77
CA LEU A 125 6.36 -0.95 -8.50
C LEU A 125 5.58 -2.28 -8.41
N PHE A 126 4.81 -2.61 -9.43
CA PHE A 126 4.05 -3.86 -9.50
C PHE A 126 4.97 -5.09 -9.50
N MET A 127 6.13 -4.99 -10.13
CA MET A 127 7.14 -6.04 -10.08
C MET A 127 7.70 -6.25 -8.67
N ALA A 128 7.94 -5.16 -7.91
CA ALA A 128 8.41 -5.24 -6.53
C ALA A 128 7.39 -5.95 -5.62
N TYR A 129 6.10 -5.67 -5.82
CA TYR A 129 5.01 -6.24 -5.05
C TYR A 129 4.74 -7.70 -5.42
N ASN A 130 4.44 -7.96 -6.70
CA ASN A 130 4.12 -9.30 -7.16
C ASN A 130 4.31 -9.42 -8.67
N GLN A 131 5.45 -9.99 -9.09
CA GLN A 131 5.78 -10.17 -10.49
C GLN A 131 4.77 -11.07 -11.25
N VAL A 132 4.12 -12.03 -10.58
CA VAL A 132 3.11 -12.89 -11.21
C VAL A 132 1.87 -12.06 -11.56
N LYS A 133 1.36 -11.31 -10.58
CA LYS A 133 0.19 -10.43 -10.77
C LYS A 133 0.49 -9.28 -11.72
N GLN A 134 1.70 -8.71 -11.69
CA GLN A 134 2.15 -7.71 -12.66
C GLN A 134 2.03 -8.21 -14.11
N LYS A 135 2.44 -9.47 -14.38
CA LYS A 135 2.31 -10.08 -15.71
C LYS A 135 0.84 -10.37 -16.07
N GLU A 136 0.04 -10.79 -15.10
CA GLU A 136 -1.40 -11.01 -15.27
C GLU A 136 -2.12 -9.71 -15.68
N LEU A 137 -1.86 -8.61 -14.99
CA LEU A 137 -2.38 -7.27 -15.35
C LEU A 137 -2.05 -6.88 -16.80
N GLY A 138 -0.82 -7.18 -17.25
CA GLY A 138 -0.43 -6.94 -18.64
C GLY A 138 -1.20 -7.79 -19.66
N ARG A 139 -1.54 -9.03 -19.32
CA ARG A 139 -2.34 -9.92 -20.17
C ARG A 139 -3.79 -9.46 -20.26
N ILE A 140 -4.37 -8.98 -19.15
CA ILE A 140 -5.73 -8.44 -19.11
C ILE A 140 -5.86 -7.29 -20.12
N ILE A 141 -4.92 -6.34 -20.10
CA ILE A 141 -4.90 -5.23 -21.06
C ILE A 141 -4.72 -5.73 -22.50
N ALA A 142 -3.84 -6.71 -22.73
CA ALA A 142 -3.60 -7.25 -24.06
C ALA A 142 -4.82 -7.99 -24.66
N ASN A 143 -5.72 -8.51 -23.82
CA ASN A 143 -6.92 -9.25 -24.26
C ASN A 143 -8.12 -8.35 -24.62
N GLN A 144 -7.94 -7.03 -24.68
CA GLN A 144 -9.01 -6.04 -24.97
C GLN A 144 -9.78 -6.24 -26.29
N LYS A 145 -9.33 -7.12 -27.19
CA LYS A 145 -10.04 -7.43 -28.44
C LYS A 145 -11.16 -8.47 -28.27
N ASN A 146 -11.13 -9.25 -27.18
CA ASN A 146 -12.04 -10.36 -26.93
C ASN A 146 -13.02 -10.10 -25.78
N GLU A 147 -12.87 -8.97 -25.08
CA GLU A 147 -13.69 -8.60 -23.92
C GLU A 147 -14.20 -7.16 -24.09
N THR A 148 -15.32 -6.84 -23.43
CA THR A 148 -15.78 -5.45 -23.35
C THR A 148 -14.84 -4.64 -22.45
N ILE A 149 -14.83 -3.33 -22.63
CA ILE A 149 -13.96 -2.45 -21.85
C ILE A 149 -14.26 -2.54 -20.35
N GLU A 150 -15.54 -2.65 -19.98
CA GLU A 150 -15.98 -2.84 -18.60
C GLU A 150 -15.36 -4.09 -17.97
N VAL A 151 -15.39 -5.22 -18.67
CA VAL A 151 -14.84 -6.48 -18.17
C VAL A 151 -13.32 -6.40 -18.01
N VAL A 152 -12.62 -5.74 -18.93
CA VAL A 152 -11.17 -5.50 -18.83
C VAL A 152 -10.85 -4.70 -17.57
N PHE A 153 -11.59 -3.61 -17.30
CA PHE A 153 -11.38 -2.80 -16.10
C PHE A 153 -11.69 -3.58 -14.83
N ASP A 154 -12.81 -4.29 -14.74
CA ASP A 154 -13.18 -5.05 -13.54
C ASP A 154 -12.18 -6.19 -13.24
N ASN A 155 -11.73 -6.90 -14.28
CA ASN A 155 -10.68 -7.92 -14.14
C ASN A 155 -9.36 -7.29 -13.67
N TYR A 156 -8.98 -6.15 -14.25
CA TYR A 156 -7.77 -5.45 -13.86
C TYR A 156 -7.83 -4.98 -12.40
N GLU A 157 -8.95 -4.41 -11.97
CA GLU A 157 -9.17 -3.96 -10.59
C GLU A 157 -8.99 -5.09 -9.58
N LYS A 158 -9.65 -6.24 -9.82
CA LYS A 158 -9.54 -7.41 -8.95
C LYS A 158 -8.09 -7.87 -8.81
N THR A 159 -7.38 -8.00 -9.93
CA THR A 159 -5.97 -8.41 -9.93
C THR A 159 -5.07 -7.35 -9.28
N LEU A 160 -5.40 -6.06 -9.40
CA LEU A 160 -4.67 -4.96 -8.75
C LEU A 160 -4.81 -5.04 -7.23
N TYR A 161 -6.01 -5.32 -6.70
CA TYR A 161 -6.21 -5.53 -5.26
C TYR A 161 -5.41 -6.75 -4.76
N GLU A 162 -5.39 -7.84 -5.51
CA GLU A 162 -4.59 -9.03 -5.19
C GLU A 162 -3.08 -8.76 -5.19
N LEU A 163 -2.60 -7.87 -6.07
CA LEU A 163 -1.18 -7.49 -6.16
C LEU A 163 -0.67 -6.85 -4.86
N PHE A 164 -1.49 -6.04 -4.20
CA PHE A 164 -1.12 -5.29 -2.99
C PHE A 164 -1.47 -5.99 -1.67
N MET A 165 -1.86 -7.27 -1.68
CA MET A 165 -2.19 -7.99 -0.44
C MET A 165 -1.02 -8.12 0.54
N ARG A 166 0.23 -7.99 0.08
CA ARG A 166 1.43 -8.09 0.90
C ARG A 166 2.42 -7.01 0.53
N ALA A 167 3.13 -6.48 1.52
CA ALA A 167 4.27 -5.60 1.30
C ALA A 167 5.38 -6.30 0.49
N PRO A 168 6.17 -5.54 -0.30
CA PRO A 168 7.23 -6.12 -1.12
C PRO A 168 8.34 -6.72 -0.25
N ARG A 169 8.89 -7.85 -0.70
CA ARG A 169 10.05 -8.46 -0.04
C ARG A 169 11.32 -7.72 -0.45
N TYR A 170 12.32 -7.69 0.44
CA TYR A 170 13.62 -7.11 0.11
C TYR A 170 14.23 -7.74 -1.16
N THR A 171 14.10 -9.05 -1.35
CA THR A 171 14.57 -9.74 -2.56
C THR A 171 13.86 -9.29 -3.83
N SER A 172 12.57 -8.94 -3.74
CA SER A 172 11.85 -8.37 -4.88
C SER A 172 12.38 -6.98 -5.24
N ASN A 173 12.69 -6.15 -4.24
CA ASN A 173 13.29 -4.83 -4.46
C ASN A 173 14.71 -4.93 -5.02
N VAL A 174 15.52 -5.90 -4.58
CA VAL A 174 16.84 -6.20 -5.17
C VAL A 174 16.68 -6.49 -6.66
N ASN A 175 15.78 -7.41 -7.01
CA ASN A 175 15.50 -7.78 -8.40
C ASN A 175 15.09 -6.56 -9.25
N VAL A 176 14.18 -5.73 -8.74
CA VAL A 176 13.77 -4.50 -9.43
C VAL A 176 14.95 -3.54 -9.61
N CYS A 177 15.77 -3.32 -8.58
CA CYS A 177 16.95 -2.48 -8.66
C CYS A 177 17.96 -3.01 -9.69
N GLU A 178 18.17 -4.32 -9.78
CA GLU A 178 19.01 -4.95 -10.82
C GLU A 178 18.44 -4.73 -12.24
N HIS A 179 17.12 -4.86 -12.40
CA HIS A 179 16.47 -4.58 -13.67
C HIS A 179 16.64 -3.11 -14.12
N ILE A 180 16.48 -2.15 -13.20
CA ILE A 180 16.69 -0.73 -13.49
C ILE A 180 18.18 -0.46 -13.75
N PHE A 181 19.07 -1.04 -12.95
CA PHE A 181 20.53 -0.95 -13.15
C PHE A 181 20.97 -1.42 -14.55
N GLY A 182 20.28 -2.42 -15.11
CA GLY A 182 20.50 -2.91 -16.47
C GLY A 182 20.50 -1.84 -17.55
N TYR A 183 19.69 -0.76 -17.40
CA TYR A 183 19.62 0.35 -18.35
C TYR A 183 20.94 1.12 -18.46
N PHE A 184 21.74 1.10 -17.39
CA PHE A 184 22.97 1.90 -17.28
C PHE A 184 24.24 1.05 -17.44
N LYS A 185 24.12 -0.28 -17.58
CA LYS A 185 25.25 -1.21 -17.56
C LYS A 185 26.32 -0.87 -18.61
N THR A 186 25.97 -0.32 -19.76
CA THR A 186 26.96 0.10 -20.78
C THR A 186 27.42 1.56 -20.63
N LYS A 187 26.73 2.35 -19.83
CA LYS A 187 26.96 3.81 -19.65
C LYS A 187 27.83 4.15 -18.43
N LEU A 188 27.95 3.24 -17.47
CA LEU A 188 28.66 3.45 -16.21
C LEU A 188 30.13 2.99 -16.25
N LYS A 189 30.99 3.74 -15.55
CA LYS A 189 32.38 3.35 -15.27
C LYS A 189 32.42 2.12 -14.36
N LYS A 190 33.55 1.39 -14.39
CA LYS A 190 33.78 0.19 -13.55
C LYS A 190 33.56 0.47 -12.06
N GLN A 191 34.04 1.60 -11.57
CA GLN A 191 33.92 2.00 -10.16
C GLN A 191 32.46 2.29 -9.76
N GLU A 192 31.69 2.98 -10.61
CA GLU A 192 30.27 3.25 -10.38
C GLU A 192 29.45 1.95 -10.26
N LYS A 193 29.72 0.98 -11.16
CA LYS A 193 29.09 -0.35 -11.12
C LYS A 193 29.43 -1.10 -9.83
N ALA A 194 30.71 -1.16 -9.48
CA ALA A 194 31.17 -1.87 -8.29
C ALA A 194 30.55 -1.28 -7.02
N HIS A 195 30.51 0.05 -6.91
CA HIS A 195 29.90 0.73 -5.77
C HIS A 195 28.41 0.42 -5.64
N PHE A 196 27.65 0.45 -6.73
CA PHE A 196 26.22 0.14 -6.67
C PHE A 196 25.94 -1.31 -6.29
N LEU A 197 26.73 -2.27 -6.80
CA LEU A 197 26.61 -3.67 -6.39
C LEU A 197 26.94 -3.88 -4.90
N GLU A 198 27.91 -3.13 -4.36
CA GLU A 198 28.20 -3.13 -2.92
C GLU A 198 27.00 -2.59 -2.10
N LEU A 199 26.35 -1.52 -2.57
CA LEU A 199 25.15 -1.00 -1.92
C LEU A 199 23.98 -1.99 -2.01
N LEU A 200 23.80 -2.67 -3.14
CA LEU A 200 22.78 -3.71 -3.31
C LEU A 200 22.98 -4.85 -2.29
N GLN A 201 24.24 -5.24 -2.05
CA GLN A 201 24.60 -6.22 -1.02
C GLN A 201 24.28 -5.69 0.39
N LYS A 202 24.66 -4.45 0.70
CA LYS A 202 24.33 -3.82 1.99
C LYS A 202 22.82 -3.74 2.23
N TYR A 203 22.02 -3.45 1.21
CA TYR A 203 20.56 -3.46 1.29
C TYR A 203 20.02 -4.87 1.56
N SER A 204 20.53 -5.88 0.86
CA SER A 204 20.17 -7.29 1.07
C SER A 204 20.48 -7.75 2.50
N GLU A 205 21.56 -7.22 3.09
CA GLU A 205 21.96 -7.42 4.49
C GLU A 205 21.22 -6.50 5.48
N LYS A 206 20.26 -5.70 5.02
CA LYS A 206 19.48 -4.72 5.82
C LYS A 206 20.33 -3.65 6.53
N LYS A 207 21.50 -3.34 6.00
CA LYS A 207 22.42 -2.31 6.54
C LYS A 207 22.09 -0.90 6.07
N ILE A 208 21.36 -0.77 4.97
CA ILE A 208 20.92 0.51 4.40
C ILE A 208 19.44 0.41 3.97
N PRO A 209 18.70 1.53 3.92
CA PRO A 209 17.33 1.55 3.40
C PRO A 209 17.29 1.45 1.87
N LEU A 210 16.12 1.12 1.32
CA LEU A 210 15.89 1.07 -0.13
C LEU A 210 16.13 2.43 -0.79
N SER A 211 15.78 3.53 -0.11
CA SER A 211 15.95 4.90 -0.61
C SER A 211 17.38 5.21 -1.03
N SER A 212 18.39 4.64 -0.35
CA SER A 212 19.80 4.78 -0.75
C SER A 212 20.07 4.25 -2.17
N LEU A 213 19.41 3.16 -2.58
CA LEU A 213 19.51 2.62 -3.94
C LEU A 213 18.72 3.47 -4.93
N LEU A 214 17.50 3.86 -4.56
CA LEU A 214 16.60 4.62 -5.43
C LEU A 214 17.18 5.98 -5.82
N VAL A 215 17.83 6.68 -4.88
CA VAL A 215 18.48 7.97 -5.15
C VAL A 215 19.56 7.84 -6.24
N ILE A 216 20.38 6.79 -6.19
CA ILE A 216 21.43 6.56 -7.20
C ILE A 216 20.81 6.23 -8.55
N LEU A 217 19.85 5.30 -8.57
CA LEU A 217 19.16 4.90 -9.80
C LEU A 217 18.42 6.08 -10.45
N LYS A 218 17.74 6.93 -9.65
CA LYS A 218 17.07 8.15 -10.10
C LYS A 218 18.08 9.17 -10.63
N THR A 219 19.21 9.35 -9.94
CA THR A 219 20.29 10.25 -10.40
C THR A 219 20.83 9.82 -11.76
N TRP A 220 21.02 8.51 -11.99
CA TRP A 220 21.42 8.01 -13.30
C TRP A 220 20.32 8.15 -14.35
N ALA A 221 19.06 7.91 -14.01
CA ALA A 221 17.94 8.14 -14.92
C ALA A 221 17.90 9.60 -15.40
N ILE A 222 18.14 10.56 -14.49
CA ILE A 222 18.26 11.99 -14.83
C ILE A 222 19.49 12.24 -15.69
N ARG A 223 20.67 11.80 -15.25
CA ARG A 223 21.95 12.05 -15.94
C ARG A 223 21.96 11.53 -17.38
N PHE A 224 21.31 10.41 -17.63
CA PHE A 224 21.29 9.76 -18.95
C PHE A 224 19.99 10.00 -19.73
N ASP A 225 19.11 10.89 -19.26
CA ASP A 225 17.80 11.20 -19.85
C ASP A 225 16.96 9.95 -20.17
N GLU A 226 16.91 9.00 -19.22
CA GLU A 226 16.10 7.78 -19.35
C GLU A 226 14.63 8.09 -19.05
N LYS A 227 13.94 8.72 -20.01
CA LYS A 227 12.54 9.16 -19.89
C LYS A 227 11.59 8.06 -19.44
N TYR A 228 11.83 6.82 -19.87
CA TYR A 228 11.02 5.68 -19.44
C TYR A 228 11.12 5.42 -17.93
N LEU A 229 12.34 5.52 -17.37
CA LEU A 229 12.57 5.35 -15.93
C LEU A 229 12.07 6.54 -15.12
N LEU A 230 12.23 7.77 -15.64
CA LEU A 230 11.76 8.98 -14.96
C LEU A 230 10.25 9.03 -14.75
N ARG A 231 9.47 8.29 -15.55
CA ARG A 231 8.02 8.13 -15.36
C ARG A 231 7.63 7.07 -14.34
N GLN A 232 8.57 6.26 -13.86
CA GLN A 232 8.24 5.11 -13.02
C GLN A 232 7.84 5.54 -11.61
N THR A 233 6.65 5.16 -11.18
CA THR A 233 6.15 5.43 -9.82
C THR A 233 6.92 4.67 -8.75
N TYR A 234 7.77 3.72 -9.12
CA TYR A 234 8.65 3.02 -8.18
C TYR A 234 9.61 3.98 -7.43
N PHE A 235 9.99 5.10 -8.05
CA PHE A 235 10.84 6.10 -7.39
C PHE A 235 10.06 6.95 -6.37
N GLU A 236 8.78 7.21 -6.65
CA GLU A 236 7.87 8.06 -5.86
C GLU A 236 6.46 7.47 -5.91
N PRO A 237 6.15 6.45 -5.08
CA PRO A 237 4.88 5.72 -5.16
C PRO A 237 3.69 6.49 -4.57
N TYR A 238 3.95 7.56 -3.81
CA TYR A 238 3.00 8.47 -3.20
C TYR A 238 3.66 9.85 -3.02
N PRO A 239 2.89 10.92 -2.75
CA PRO A 239 3.42 12.28 -2.66
C PRO A 239 4.56 12.42 -1.64
N GLU A 240 5.64 13.12 -2.05
CA GLU A 240 6.83 13.34 -1.22
C GLU A 240 6.53 14.01 0.12
N ALA A 241 5.51 14.88 0.17
CA ALA A 241 5.07 15.55 1.40
C ALA A 241 4.59 14.59 2.51
N LEU A 242 4.33 13.32 2.20
CA LEU A 242 3.94 12.28 3.15
C LEU A 242 5.10 11.35 3.54
N VAL A 243 6.30 11.57 2.99
CA VAL A 243 7.48 10.78 3.30
C VAL A 243 8.06 11.25 4.63
N GLU A 244 7.96 10.40 5.63
CA GLU A 244 8.56 10.60 6.94
C GLU A 244 9.48 9.40 7.26
N ILE A 245 10.76 9.66 7.50
CA ILE A 245 11.74 8.61 7.82
C ILE A 245 11.70 8.24 9.31
N SER A 246 11.21 9.15 10.16
CA SER A 246 11.11 8.91 11.59
C SER A 246 9.93 8.00 11.93
N ASP A 247 10.22 6.89 12.59
CA ASP A 247 9.25 6.19 13.43
C ASP A 247 9.04 7.06 14.68
N SER A 248 7.80 7.44 14.99
CA SER A 248 7.47 8.36 16.10
C SER A 248 7.85 7.86 17.51
N GLY A 249 8.58 6.73 17.61
CA GLY A 249 9.07 6.13 18.85
C GLY A 249 10.50 6.47 19.23
N LYS A 250 11.29 7.15 18.38
CA LYS A 250 12.59 7.71 18.76
C LYS A 250 12.81 9.02 18.01
N GLY A 251 12.49 10.13 18.68
CA GLY A 251 13.12 11.40 18.36
C GLY A 251 14.62 11.18 18.31
N ARG A 252 15.21 11.31 17.12
CA ARG A 252 16.57 11.79 17.04
C ARG A 252 16.41 13.30 17.03
N ASP A 253 16.54 13.89 18.21
CA ASP A 253 17.00 15.25 18.30
C ASP A 253 18.30 15.30 17.49
N TYR A 254 18.28 16.10 16.42
CA TYR A 254 19.50 16.52 15.73
C TYR A 254 20.12 17.68 16.51
#